data_AF-A0A1Y0BIU0-F1
#
_entry.id   AF-A0A1Y0BIU0-F1
#
_cell.length_a   1.000
_cell.length_b   1.000
_cell.length_c   1.000
_cell.angle_alpha   90.00
_cell.angle_beta   90.00
_cell.angle_gamma   90.00
#
_symmetry.space_group_name_H-M   'P 1'
#
loop_
_entity.id
_entity.type
_entity.pdbx_description
1 polymer ?
#
loop_
_entity_poly.entity_id
_entity_poly.type
_entity_poly.pdbx_seq_one_letter_code
_entity_poly.pdbx_strand_id
1 'polypeptide(L)'
;MTRIDYLRYMSPALLVASGILGLWLGGHWVWLGFVAFLAVAVTDPLLGKDHGMRQGAHPLLADVILYFQVVPVALLWVVFAWRIGTANADLAPLDYFGAAVSVAFMTALGGLPAAHEMFHRHSAAGKFVGSVLGTIFASGYSALAHVHVHHIETDTPEDTETPFRGENVYRFVVRAA
;
A
#
# COMPACT_ATOMS: atom_id res chain seq x y z
N MET A 1 10.04 -19.48 -12.06
CA MET A 1 10.02 -18.98 -10.69
C MET A 1 10.14 -20.19 -9.78
N THR A 2 11.06 -20.16 -8.83
CA THR A 2 11.07 -21.13 -7.73
C THR A 2 9.99 -20.75 -6.71
N ARG A 3 9.58 -21.67 -5.83
CA ARG A 3 8.65 -21.34 -4.72
C ARG A 3 9.23 -20.27 -3.78
N ILE A 4 10.55 -20.19 -3.65
CA ILE A 4 11.27 -19.22 -2.82
C ILE A 4 11.20 -17.82 -3.44
N ASP A 5 11.14 -17.71 -4.77
CA ASP A 5 11.00 -16.42 -5.46
C ASP A 5 9.74 -15.68 -5.04
N TYR A 6 8.69 -16.39 -4.60
CA TYR A 6 7.43 -15.79 -4.19
C TYR A 6 7.52 -15.01 -2.87
N LEU A 7 8.51 -15.31 -2.03
CA LEU A 7 8.70 -14.62 -0.75
C LEU A 7 8.93 -13.11 -0.93
N ARG A 8 9.49 -12.70 -2.08
CA ARG A 8 9.67 -11.27 -2.40
C ARG A 8 8.34 -10.51 -2.46
N TYR A 9 7.25 -11.17 -2.83
CA TYR A 9 5.90 -10.56 -2.87
C TYR A 9 5.22 -10.51 -1.50
N MET A 10 5.88 -11.01 -0.44
CA MET A 10 5.51 -10.75 0.95
C MET A 10 6.15 -9.48 1.50
N SER A 11 7.02 -8.79 0.74
CA SER A 11 7.63 -7.53 1.18
C SER A 11 6.61 -6.45 1.59
N PRO A 12 5.43 -6.29 0.94
CA PRO A 12 4.44 -5.34 1.42
C PRO A 12 3.90 -5.71 2.80
N ALA A 13 3.63 -7.00 3.05
CA ALA A 13 3.19 -7.50 4.35
C ALA A 13 4.27 -7.29 5.45
N LEU A 14 5.56 -7.45 5.12
CA LEU A 14 6.66 -7.18 6.04
C LEU A 14 6.75 -5.68 6.39
N LEU A 15 6.54 -4.80 5.40
CA LEU A 15 6.46 -3.36 5.67
C LEU A 15 5.29 -3.05 6.60
N VAL A 16 4.09 -3.53 6.30
CA VAL A 16 2.92 -3.34 7.18
C VAL A 16 3.17 -3.88 8.59
N ALA A 17 3.83 -5.03 8.72
CA ALA A 17 4.19 -5.61 10.00
C ALA A 17 5.13 -4.70 10.82
N SER A 18 6.01 -3.93 10.19
CA SER A 18 6.84 -2.93 10.88
C SER A 18 6.01 -1.80 11.49
N GLY A 19 4.97 -1.33 10.77
CA GLY A 19 4.02 -0.35 11.29
C GLY A 19 3.20 -0.90 12.46
N ILE A 20 2.70 -2.14 12.33
CA ILE A 20 2.00 -2.84 13.40
C ILE A 20 2.90 -2.97 14.64
N LEU A 21 4.16 -3.38 14.46
CA LEU A 21 5.12 -3.52 15.56
C LEU A 21 5.38 -2.18 16.25
N GLY A 22 5.58 -1.11 15.47
CA GLY A 22 5.79 0.23 16.03
C GLY A 22 4.61 0.71 16.87
N LEU A 23 3.40 0.53 16.34
CA LEU A 23 2.16 0.83 17.06
C LEU A 23 1.96 -0.12 18.26
N TRP A 24 2.40 -1.37 18.19
CA TRP A 24 2.32 -2.29 19.32
C TRP A 24 3.26 -1.91 20.47
N LEU A 25 4.46 -1.40 20.15
CA LEU A 25 5.44 -0.97 21.15
C LEU A 25 5.10 0.38 21.80
N GLY A 26 4.51 1.32 21.07
CA GLY A 26 4.08 2.61 21.61
C GLY A 26 5.22 3.62 21.84
N GLY A 27 4.89 4.78 22.42
CA GLY A 27 5.81 5.92 22.50
C GLY A 27 6.39 6.28 21.13
N HIS A 28 7.68 6.59 21.07
CA HIS A 28 8.36 6.94 19.81
C HIS A 28 8.45 5.78 18.80
N TRP A 29 8.17 4.53 19.19
CA TRP A 29 8.18 3.41 18.24
C TRP A 29 7.09 3.50 17.18
N VAL A 30 6.05 4.31 17.38
CA VAL A 30 5.01 4.55 16.37
C VAL A 30 5.55 5.11 15.05
N TRP A 31 6.77 5.66 15.05
CA TRP A 31 7.50 6.14 13.87
C TRP A 31 8.10 5.02 13.01
N LEU A 32 8.16 3.79 13.52
CA LEU A 32 8.85 2.67 12.87
C LEU A 32 8.34 2.40 11.44
N GLY A 33 7.04 2.43 11.22
CA GLY A 33 6.46 2.24 9.88
C GLY A 33 6.91 3.31 8.89
N PHE A 34 6.87 4.59 9.30
CA PHE A 34 7.34 5.69 8.46
C PHE A 34 8.85 5.62 8.19
N VAL A 35 9.67 5.28 9.20
CA VAL A 35 11.11 5.07 9.01
C VAL A 35 11.38 3.89 8.06
N ALA A 36 10.62 2.80 8.16
CA ALA A 36 10.76 1.66 7.24
C ALA A 36 10.42 2.06 5.79
N PHE A 37 9.40 2.89 5.58
CA PHE A 37 9.13 3.48 4.27
C PHE A 37 10.31 4.30 3.76
N LEU A 38 10.83 5.23 4.57
CA LEU A 38 11.97 6.06 4.17
C LEU A 38 13.20 5.20 3.83
N ALA A 39 13.45 4.15 4.61
CA ALA A 39 14.53 3.21 4.32
C ALA A 39 14.34 2.54 2.95
N VAL A 40 13.15 2.04 2.64
CA VAL A 40 12.85 1.48 1.31
C VAL A 40 13.03 2.54 0.22
N ALA A 41 12.45 3.73 0.37
CA ALA A 41 12.54 4.80 -0.63
C ALA A 41 13.98 5.25 -0.92
N VAL A 42 14.85 5.26 0.10
CA VAL A 42 16.28 5.59 -0.07
C VAL A 42 17.05 4.44 -0.70
N THR A 43 16.72 3.20 -0.36
CA THR A 43 17.43 2.02 -0.86
C THR A 43 17.02 1.60 -2.26
N ASP A 44 15.75 1.77 -2.65
CA ASP A 44 15.20 1.30 -3.92
C ASP A 44 16.00 1.80 -5.15
N PRO A 45 16.36 3.10 -5.27
CA PRO A 45 17.18 3.59 -6.38
C PRO A 45 18.62 3.06 -6.39
N LEU A 46 19.10 2.55 -5.25
CA LEU A 46 20.43 1.93 -5.11
C LEU A 46 20.40 0.46 -5.55
N LEU A 47 19.21 -0.16 -5.58
CA LEU A 47 19.02 -1.51 -6.09
C LEU A 47 18.98 -1.45 -7.62
N GLY A 48 19.73 -2.35 -8.27
CA GLY A 48 19.69 -2.47 -9.73
C GLY A 48 18.31 -2.88 -10.25
N LYS A 49 18.01 -2.55 -11.51
CA LYS A 49 16.74 -2.89 -12.16
C LYS A 49 16.62 -4.41 -12.35
N ASP A 50 15.50 -5.00 -11.90
CA ASP A 50 15.20 -6.42 -12.14
C ASP A 50 14.46 -6.61 -13.49
N HIS A 51 15.24 -6.88 -14.54
CA HIS A 51 14.75 -7.21 -15.88
C HIS A 51 14.42 -8.71 -16.07
N GLY A 52 14.49 -9.53 -15.01
CA GLY A 52 14.24 -10.96 -15.09
C GLY A 52 12.82 -11.29 -15.56
N MET A 53 12.68 -12.14 -16.58
CA MET A 53 11.37 -12.66 -16.97
C MET A 53 10.93 -13.76 -16.01
N ARG A 54 9.73 -13.61 -15.43
CA ARG A 54 9.16 -14.58 -14.50
C ARG A 54 8.35 -15.62 -15.28
N GLN A 55 8.98 -16.73 -15.63
CA GLN A 55 8.30 -17.88 -16.27
C GLN A 55 7.82 -18.90 -15.23
N GLY A 56 6.76 -19.65 -15.55
CA GLY A 56 6.23 -20.71 -14.68
C GLY A 56 5.56 -20.19 -13.41
N ALA A 57 4.72 -19.15 -13.56
CA ALA A 57 3.95 -18.62 -12.44
C ALA A 57 2.93 -19.66 -11.94
N HIS A 58 2.73 -19.71 -10.63
CA HIS A 58 1.71 -20.50 -9.94
C HIS A 58 0.54 -19.59 -9.56
N PRO A 59 -0.54 -19.51 -10.37
CA PRO A 59 -1.58 -18.49 -10.22
C PRO A 59 -2.25 -18.51 -8.85
N LEU A 60 -2.55 -19.70 -8.32
CA LEU A 60 -3.14 -19.84 -6.99
C LEU A 60 -2.23 -19.26 -5.89
N LEU A 61 -0.91 -19.40 -6.01
CA LEU A 61 0.00 -18.88 -4.99
C LEU A 61 0.06 -17.35 -5.06
N ALA A 62 0.09 -16.80 -6.29
CA ALA A 62 0.00 -15.35 -6.48
C ALA A 62 -1.31 -14.79 -5.92
N ASP A 63 -2.44 -15.45 -6.17
CA ASP A 63 -3.73 -15.04 -5.62
C ASP A 63 -3.75 -15.09 -4.10
N VAL A 64 -3.32 -16.20 -3.49
CA VAL A 64 -3.24 -16.32 -2.02
C VAL A 64 -2.42 -15.17 -1.43
N ILE A 65 -1.31 -14.81 -2.06
CA ILE A 65 -0.46 -13.68 -1.65
C ILE A 65 -1.20 -12.34 -1.72
N LEU A 66 -1.96 -12.11 -2.79
CA LEU A 66 -2.75 -10.89 -2.95
C LEU A 66 -3.87 -10.81 -1.92
N TYR A 67 -4.67 -11.87 -1.76
CA TYR A 67 -5.75 -11.94 -0.77
C TYR A 67 -5.22 -11.82 0.65
N PHE A 68 -4.05 -12.37 0.94
CA PHE A 68 -3.44 -12.27 2.25
C PHE A 68 -3.20 -10.82 2.69
N GLN A 69 -2.92 -9.88 1.77
CA GLN A 69 -2.61 -8.47 2.13
C GLN A 69 -3.74 -7.76 2.88
N VAL A 70 -4.99 -8.20 2.74
CA VAL A 70 -6.12 -7.64 3.52
C VAL A 70 -5.93 -7.83 5.02
N VAL A 71 -5.31 -8.94 5.43
CA VAL A 71 -5.15 -9.31 6.84
C VAL A 71 -4.22 -8.35 7.58
N PRO A 72 -2.94 -8.16 7.18
CA PRO A 72 -2.05 -7.23 7.86
C PRO A 72 -2.54 -5.78 7.73
N VAL A 73 -3.15 -5.38 6.61
CA VAL A 73 -3.68 -4.02 6.45
C VAL A 73 -4.86 -3.76 7.40
N ALA A 74 -5.81 -4.69 7.53
CA ALA A 74 -6.89 -4.55 8.49
C ALA A 74 -6.36 -4.54 9.94
N LEU A 75 -5.41 -5.42 10.25
CA LEU A 75 -4.78 -5.47 11.57
C LEU A 75 -4.05 -4.17 11.92
N LEU A 76 -3.36 -3.55 10.96
CA LEU A 76 -2.72 -2.24 11.13
C LEU A 76 -3.72 -1.19 11.64
N TRP A 77 -4.90 -1.10 11.03
CA TRP A 77 -5.93 -0.13 11.43
C TRP A 77 -6.56 -0.46 12.79
N VAL A 78 -6.75 -1.74 13.12
CA VAL A 78 -7.21 -2.16 14.45
C VAL A 78 -6.19 -1.78 15.53
N VAL A 79 -4.91 -2.07 15.30
CA VAL A 79 -3.83 -1.73 16.25
C VAL A 79 -3.64 -0.22 16.35
N PHE A 80 -3.79 0.51 15.24
CA PHE A 80 -3.78 1.98 15.25
C PHE A 80 -4.89 2.55 16.13
N ALA A 81 -6.14 2.12 15.91
CA ALA A 81 -7.29 2.56 16.70
C ALA A 81 -7.11 2.25 18.19
N TRP A 82 -6.59 1.07 18.51
CA TRP A 82 -6.23 0.69 19.87
C TRP A 82 -5.14 1.61 20.46
N ARG A 83 -4.06 1.88 19.71
CA ARG A 83 -2.93 2.69 20.15
C ARG A 83 -3.32 4.13 20.45
N ILE A 84 -4.06 4.79 19.55
CA ILE A 84 -4.46 6.19 19.75
C ILE A 84 -5.65 6.33 20.73
N GLY A 85 -6.41 5.25 20.91
CA GLY A 85 -7.56 5.17 21.78
C GLY A 85 -7.19 4.80 23.22
N THR A 86 -7.22 3.51 23.54
CA THR A 86 -7.09 3.05 24.94
C THR A 86 -5.64 2.85 25.38
N ALA A 87 -4.69 2.67 24.45
CA ALA A 87 -3.28 2.45 24.75
C ALA A 87 -2.39 3.68 24.47
N ASN A 88 -2.90 4.88 24.72
CA ASN A 88 -2.23 6.14 24.36
C ASN A 88 -1.41 6.78 25.48
N ALA A 89 -1.32 6.15 26.66
CA ALA A 89 -0.70 6.74 27.86
C ALA A 89 0.77 7.16 27.64
N ASP A 90 1.50 6.44 26.79
CA ASP A 90 2.92 6.69 26.50
C ASP A 90 3.15 7.59 25.28
N LEU A 91 2.11 8.17 24.67
CA LEU A 91 2.23 8.98 23.46
C LEU A 91 2.43 10.46 23.78
N ALA A 92 3.53 11.03 23.29
CA ALA A 92 3.68 12.48 23.20
C ALA A 92 2.80 13.05 22.06
N PRO A 93 2.49 14.36 22.05
CA PRO A 93 1.68 14.97 20.98
C PRO A 93 2.21 14.69 19.57
N LEU A 94 3.54 14.69 19.39
CA LEU A 94 4.17 14.42 18.10
C LEU A 94 4.07 12.93 17.70
N ASP A 95 3.91 12.01 18.65
CA ASP A 95 3.76 10.59 18.36
C ASP A 95 2.41 10.27 17.69
N TYR A 96 1.36 11.06 17.94
CA TYR A 96 0.10 10.92 17.19
C TYR A 96 0.29 11.18 15.70
N PHE A 97 1.10 12.18 15.36
CA PHE A 97 1.46 12.45 13.97
C PHE A 97 2.31 11.31 13.40
N GLY A 98 3.30 10.81 14.16
CA GLY A 98 4.09 9.64 13.80
C GLY A 98 3.24 8.40 13.50
N ALA A 99 2.26 8.11 14.37
CA ALA A 99 1.32 7.02 14.18
C ALA A 99 0.46 7.21 12.91
N ALA A 100 -0.05 8.43 12.68
CA ALA A 100 -0.86 8.75 11.51
C ALA A 100 -0.06 8.58 10.20
N VAL A 101 1.16 9.11 10.11
CA VAL A 101 1.99 8.98 8.90
C VAL A 101 2.45 7.54 8.69
N SER A 102 2.80 6.81 9.75
CA SER A 102 3.12 5.39 9.65
C SER A 102 1.95 4.59 9.09
N VAL A 103 0.74 4.79 9.61
CA VAL A 103 -0.45 4.06 9.11
C VAL A 103 -0.79 4.44 7.68
N ALA A 104 -0.71 5.73 7.32
CA ALA A 104 -0.97 6.20 5.97
C ALA A 104 -0.04 5.52 4.94
N PHE A 105 1.28 5.56 5.18
CA PHE A 105 2.26 4.97 4.27
C PHE A 105 2.23 3.44 4.27
N MET A 106 2.03 2.79 5.42
CA MET A 106 1.92 1.33 5.45
C MET A 106 0.64 0.83 4.78
N THR A 107 -0.47 1.57 4.89
CA THR A 107 -1.69 1.26 4.14
C THR A 107 -1.47 1.42 2.63
N ALA A 108 -0.83 2.52 2.21
CA ALA A 108 -0.53 2.79 0.80
C ALA A 108 0.34 1.67 0.20
N LEU A 109 1.49 1.37 0.81
CA LEU A 109 2.46 0.41 0.26
C LEU A 109 2.02 -1.04 0.41
N GLY A 110 1.30 -1.37 1.49
CA GLY A 110 0.82 -2.71 1.77
C GLY A 110 -0.43 -3.09 0.97
N GLY A 111 -1.39 -2.18 0.92
CA GLY A 111 -2.74 -2.45 0.43
C GLY A 111 -2.96 -2.09 -1.04
N LEU A 112 -2.45 -0.95 -1.51
CA LEU A 112 -2.74 -0.47 -2.87
C LEU A 112 -2.21 -1.38 -3.98
N PRO A 113 -0.97 -1.94 -3.92
CA PRO A 113 -0.51 -2.82 -4.97
C PRO A 113 -1.38 -4.07 -5.11
N ALA A 114 -1.79 -4.67 -3.98
CA ALA A 114 -2.70 -5.81 -4.02
C ALA A 114 -4.09 -5.41 -4.51
N ALA A 115 -4.61 -4.25 -4.10
CA ALA A 115 -5.87 -3.71 -4.58
C ALA A 115 -5.84 -3.49 -6.10
N HIS A 116 -4.77 -2.89 -6.62
CA HIS A 116 -4.55 -2.65 -8.05
C HIS A 116 -4.65 -3.96 -8.85
N GLU A 117 -3.89 -4.98 -8.47
CA GLU A 117 -3.94 -6.29 -9.15
C GLU A 117 -5.34 -6.93 -9.04
N MET A 118 -6.04 -6.69 -7.94
CA MET A 118 -7.41 -7.17 -7.73
C MET A 118 -8.47 -6.45 -8.56
N PHE A 119 -8.30 -5.16 -8.86
CA PHE A 119 -9.21 -4.39 -9.71
C PHE A 119 -9.33 -5.01 -11.11
N HIS A 120 -8.23 -5.58 -11.60
CA HIS A 120 -8.15 -6.26 -12.90
C HIS A 120 -8.74 -7.66 -12.92
N ARG A 121 -9.09 -8.23 -11.76
CA ARG A 121 -9.65 -9.60 -11.71
C ARG A 121 -11.07 -9.62 -12.27
N HIS A 122 -11.42 -10.70 -12.98
CA HIS A 122 -12.79 -10.91 -13.45
C HIS A 122 -13.72 -11.45 -12.36
N SER A 123 -13.17 -12.08 -11.31
CA SER A 123 -13.96 -12.65 -10.22
C SER A 123 -14.56 -11.57 -9.33
N ALA A 124 -15.83 -11.75 -8.93
CA ALA A 124 -16.51 -10.82 -8.02
C ALA A 124 -15.79 -10.71 -6.66
N ALA A 125 -15.27 -11.82 -6.14
CA ALA A 125 -14.51 -11.83 -4.88
C ALA A 125 -13.22 -11.00 -4.98
N GLY A 126 -12.49 -11.10 -6.09
CA GLY A 126 -11.27 -10.32 -6.30
C GLY A 126 -11.58 -8.82 -6.32
N LYS A 127 -12.55 -8.41 -7.14
CA LYS A 127 -13.00 -7.02 -7.19
C LYS A 127 -13.47 -6.51 -5.83
N PHE A 128 -14.25 -7.30 -5.10
CA PHE A 128 -14.74 -6.93 -3.77
C PHE A 128 -13.59 -6.71 -2.78
N VAL A 129 -12.65 -7.65 -2.67
CA VAL A 129 -11.50 -7.51 -1.74
C VAL A 129 -10.60 -6.35 -2.16
N GLY A 130 -10.38 -6.16 -3.46
CA GLY A 130 -9.67 -5.00 -3.98
C GLY A 130 -10.35 -3.69 -3.57
N SER A 131 -11.66 -3.58 -3.76
CA SER A 131 -12.44 -2.40 -3.34
C SER A 131 -12.42 -2.18 -1.82
N VAL A 132 -12.41 -3.24 -1.01
CA VAL A 132 -12.23 -3.11 0.44
C VAL A 132 -10.87 -2.50 0.77
N LEU A 133 -9.79 -3.01 0.18
CA LEU A 133 -8.44 -2.46 0.35
C LEU A 133 -8.37 -0.98 -0.10
N GLY A 134 -8.96 -0.66 -1.25
CA GLY A 134 -9.06 0.73 -1.72
C GLY A 134 -9.86 1.62 -0.77
N THR A 135 -10.93 1.11 -0.19
CA THR A 135 -11.76 1.85 0.79
C THR A 135 -11.02 2.09 2.10
N ILE A 136 -10.21 1.15 2.58
CA ILE A 136 -9.35 1.35 3.76
C ILE A 136 -8.35 2.49 3.51
N PHE A 137 -7.89 2.67 2.27
CA PHE A 137 -7.08 3.81 1.85
C PHE A 137 -7.90 5.09 1.58
N ALA A 138 -9.18 5.12 1.94
CA ALA A 138 -10.12 6.20 1.62
C ALA A 138 -10.29 6.49 0.12
N SER A 139 -10.05 5.48 -0.74
CA SER A 139 -10.19 5.57 -2.19
C SER A 139 -11.04 4.43 -2.76
N GLY A 140 -12.28 4.32 -2.26
CA GLY A 140 -13.22 3.27 -2.66
C GLY A 140 -13.62 3.30 -4.15
N TYR A 141 -13.46 4.44 -4.83
CA TYR A 141 -13.76 4.58 -6.26
C TYR A 141 -12.60 4.17 -7.17
N SER A 142 -11.39 3.97 -6.64
CA SER A 142 -10.16 3.69 -7.41
C SER A 142 -10.35 2.55 -8.41
N ALA A 143 -11.08 1.49 -8.04
CA ALA A 143 -11.31 0.36 -8.93
C ALA A 143 -12.02 0.76 -10.25
N LEU A 144 -12.98 1.69 -10.16
CA LEU A 144 -13.73 2.18 -11.31
C LEU A 144 -12.89 3.11 -12.16
N ALA A 145 -12.29 4.13 -11.54
CA ALA A 145 -11.43 5.10 -12.23
C ALA A 145 -10.25 4.39 -12.91
N HIS A 146 -9.59 3.48 -12.22
CA HIS A 146 -8.45 2.76 -12.76
C HIS A 146 -8.82 1.96 -14.02
N VAL A 147 -9.84 1.10 -13.94
CA VAL A 147 -10.16 0.16 -15.02
C VAL A 147 -10.91 0.82 -16.18
N HIS A 148 -11.77 1.79 -15.90
CA HIS A 148 -12.68 2.38 -16.91
C HIS A 148 -12.28 3.78 -17.35
N VAL A 149 -11.25 4.37 -16.75
CA VAL A 149 -10.69 5.66 -17.18
C VAL A 149 -9.20 5.51 -17.41
N HIS A 150 -8.40 5.31 -16.36
CA HIS A 150 -6.93 5.31 -16.45
C HIS A 150 -6.43 4.37 -17.55
N HIS A 151 -6.82 3.09 -17.58
CA HIS A 151 -6.36 2.14 -18.62
C HIS A 151 -6.85 2.43 -20.05
N ILE A 152 -7.90 3.24 -20.21
CA ILE A 152 -8.47 3.60 -21.51
C ILE A 152 -7.84 4.90 -22.01
N GLU A 153 -7.71 5.87 -21.12
CA GLU A 153 -7.29 7.25 -21.38
C GLU A 153 -5.86 7.52 -20.87
N THR A 154 -5.04 6.49 -20.64
CA THR A 154 -3.67 6.66 -20.15
C THR A 154 -2.89 7.61 -21.06
N ASP A 155 -2.13 8.54 -20.49
CA ASP A 155 -1.34 9.53 -21.24
C ASP A 155 -2.19 10.57 -22.01
N THR A 156 -3.46 10.76 -21.63
CA THR A 156 -4.34 11.82 -22.16
C THR A 156 -4.79 12.79 -21.06
N PRO A 157 -5.27 14.00 -21.42
CA PRO A 157 -5.87 14.93 -20.46
C PRO A 157 -7.13 14.41 -19.75
N GLU A 158 -7.79 13.39 -20.31
CA GLU A 158 -9.00 12.78 -19.77
C GLU A 158 -8.72 11.85 -18.57
N ASP A 159 -7.48 11.39 -18.41
CA ASP A 159 -7.05 10.63 -17.24
C ASP A 159 -6.54 11.55 -16.11
N THR A 160 -7.30 11.62 -15.02
CA THR A 160 -6.93 12.40 -13.84
C THR A 160 -5.66 11.90 -13.15
N GLU A 161 -5.29 10.62 -13.34
CA GLU A 161 -4.12 9.98 -12.75
C GLU A 161 -2.85 10.17 -13.61
N THR A 162 -2.98 10.70 -14.83
CA THR A 162 -1.86 11.06 -15.70
C THR A 162 -1.37 12.48 -15.38
N PRO A 163 -0.07 12.70 -15.10
CA PRO A 163 0.49 14.04 -14.96
C PRO A 163 0.57 14.75 -16.31
N PHE A 164 0.27 16.06 -16.34
CA PHE A 164 0.45 16.84 -17.57
C PHE A 164 1.93 16.95 -17.93
N ARG A 165 2.22 17.12 -19.23
CA ARG A 165 3.60 17.28 -19.69
C ARG A 165 4.27 18.49 -19.04
N GLY A 166 5.36 18.23 -18.30
CA GLY A 166 6.10 19.26 -17.55
C GLY A 166 5.52 19.57 -16.16
N GLU A 167 4.48 18.86 -15.73
CA GLU A 167 3.95 18.92 -14.37
C GLU A 167 4.91 18.19 -13.41
N ASN A 168 5.30 18.86 -12.32
CA ASN A 168 6.08 18.23 -11.26
C ASN A 168 5.16 17.53 -10.25
N VAL A 169 5.73 16.64 -9.43
CA VAL A 169 4.97 15.82 -8.48
C VAL A 169 4.14 16.64 -7.50
N TYR A 170 4.61 17.80 -7.05
CA TYR A 170 3.88 18.63 -6.09
C TYR A 170 2.65 19.28 -6.71
N ARG A 171 2.78 19.76 -7.95
CA ARG A 171 1.66 20.34 -8.70
C ARG A 171 0.64 19.25 -9.07
N PHE A 172 1.12 18.08 -9.48
CA PHE A 172 0.29 16.92 -9.77
C PHE A 172 -0.57 16.54 -8.57
N VAL A 173 0.04 16.37 -7.40
CA VAL A 173 -0.69 16.00 -6.17
C VAL A 173 -1.80 17.00 -5.85
N VAL A 174 -1.56 18.31 -5.99
CA VAL A 174 -2.59 19.32 -5.74
C VAL A 174 -3.71 19.31 -6.79
N ARG A 175 -3.39 19.04 -8.06
CA ARG A 175 -4.38 18.97 -9.14
C ARG A 175 -5.23 17.70 -9.07
N ALA A 176 -4.60 16.57 -8.74
CA ALA A 176 -5.21 15.24 -8.79
C ALA A 176 -5.88 14.81 -7.47
N ALA A 177 -5.68 15.56 -6.37
CA ALA A 177 -6.35 15.36 -5.08
C ALA A 177 -7.80 15.87 -5.11
#